data_AF-A0A0M1J847-F1
#
_entry.id   AF-A0A0M1J847-F1
#
_cell.length_a   1.000
_cell.length_b   1.000
_cell.length_c   1.000
_cell.angle_alpha   90.00
_cell.angle_beta   90.00
_cell.angle_gamma   90.00
#
_symmetry.space_group_name_H-M   'P 1'
#
loop_
_entity.id
_entity.type
_entity.pdbx_description
1 polymer ?
#
loop_
_entity_poly.entity_id
_entity_poly.type
_entity_poly.pdbx_seq_one_letter_code
_entity_poly.pdbx_strand_id
1 'polypeptide(L)'
;MNIIRRYFMVLFVSVALLFGIQVPNFLDHYAKRVDAHLREVTINLKPFQDIANKHHNGSLDALIALHESSLESSYREEGKAIASMYARKLRFELDKLAINGGYFRNVLHLIRDGNQELLQETMDQYTYSVPLN
;
A
#
# COMPACT_ATOMS: atom_id res chain seq x y z
N MET A 1 -46.16 -17.25 6.97
CA MET A 1 -44.96 -16.64 6.36
C MET A 1 -43.83 -16.72 7.36
N ASN A 2 -42.87 -17.62 7.12
CA ASN A 2 -42.07 -18.26 8.17
C ASN A 2 -41.17 -17.27 8.91
N ILE A 3 -41.29 -17.24 10.22
CA ILE A 3 -40.52 -16.40 11.17
C ILE A 3 -39.01 -16.43 10.90
N ILE A 4 -38.49 -17.59 10.45
CA ILE A 4 -37.09 -17.79 10.02
C ILE A 4 -36.68 -16.82 8.89
N ARG A 5 -37.54 -16.62 7.88
CA ARG A 5 -37.28 -15.70 6.76
C ARG A 5 -37.20 -14.24 7.24
N ARG A 6 -37.99 -13.88 8.25
CA ARG A 6 -37.98 -12.54 8.85
C ARG A 6 -36.69 -12.29 9.63
N TYR A 7 -36.26 -13.24 10.46
CA TYR A 7 -34.99 -13.13 11.18
C TYR A 7 -33.79 -13.12 10.24
N PHE A 8 -33.80 -13.95 9.18
CA PHE A 8 -32.74 -13.94 8.17
C PHE A 8 -32.66 -12.60 7.43
N MET A 9 -33.80 -12.00 7.07
CA MET A 9 -33.85 -10.69 6.44
C MET A 9 -33.31 -9.59 7.36
N VAL A 10 -33.68 -9.61 8.64
CA VAL A 10 -33.17 -8.64 9.63
C VAL A 10 -31.65 -8.81 9.78
N LEU A 11 -31.16 -10.04 9.91
CA LEU A 11 -29.73 -10.33 9.99
C LEU A 11 -28.98 -9.81 8.75
N PHE A 12 -29.49 -10.10 7.55
CA PHE A 12 -28.89 -9.65 6.30
C PHE A 12 -28.83 -8.13 6.19
N VAL A 13 -29.92 -7.43 6.55
CA VAL A 13 -29.97 -5.96 6.52
C VAL A 13 -29.00 -5.36 7.55
N SER A 14 -28.93 -5.92 8.75
CA SER A 14 -27.98 -5.49 9.77
C SER A 14 -26.53 -5.67 9.31
N VAL A 15 -26.21 -6.81 8.69
CA VAL A 15 -24.88 -7.08 8.13
C VAL A 15 -24.56 -6.11 6.99
N ALA A 16 -25.49 -5.88 6.06
CA ALA A 16 -25.32 -4.94 4.97
C ALA A 16 -25.09 -3.49 5.45
N LEU A 17 -25.82 -3.06 6.49
CA LEU A 17 -25.62 -1.76 7.13
C LEU A 17 -24.23 -1.62 7.76
N LEU A 18 -23.77 -2.67 8.46
CA LEU A 18 -22.43 -2.69 9.05
C LEU A 18 -21.35 -2.59 7.96
N PHE A 19 -21.45 -3.37 6.89
CA PHE A 19 -20.49 -3.30 5.78
C PHE A 19 -20.53 -1.94 5.06
N GLY A 20 -21.71 -1.32 4.95
CA GLY A 20 -21.88 0.01 4.33
C GLY A 20 -21.13 1.13 5.05
N ILE A 21 -20.80 0.97 6.33
CA ILE A 21 -20.06 1.95 7.13
C ILE A 21 -18.60 1.52 7.34
N GLN A 22 -18.38 0.22 7.59
CA GLN A 22 -17.05 -0.30 7.93
C GLN A 22 -16.09 -0.36 6.72
N VAL A 23 -16.58 -0.72 5.54
CA VAL A 23 -15.74 -0.83 4.34
C VAL A 23 -15.20 0.53 3.88
N PRO A 24 -16.00 1.61 3.82
CA PRO A 24 -15.48 2.93 3.50
C PRO A 24 -14.41 3.42 4.49
N ASN A 25 -14.62 3.21 5.79
CA ASN A 25 -13.66 3.61 6.81
C ASN A 25 -12.34 2.83 6.67
N PHE A 26 -12.42 1.52 6.43
CA PHE A 26 -11.22 0.71 6.19
C PHE A 26 -10.44 1.21 4.95
N LEU A 27 -11.13 1.49 3.86
CA LEU A 27 -10.51 2.01 2.64
C LEU A 27 -9.84 3.37 2.85
N ASP A 28 -10.49 4.29 3.56
CA ASP A 28 -9.92 5.60 3.89
C ASP A 28 -8.65 5.45 4.73
N HIS A 29 -8.65 4.57 5.72
CA HIS A 29 -7.45 4.27 6.51
C HIS A 29 -6.34 3.63 5.68
N TYR A 30 -6.67 2.68 4.79
CA TYR A 30 -5.69 2.06 3.89
C TYR A 30 -5.09 3.08 2.93
N ALA A 31 -5.91 3.93 2.31
CA ALA A 31 -5.47 5.01 1.43
C ALA A 31 -4.48 5.95 2.12
N LYS A 32 -4.79 6.38 3.34
CA LYS A 32 -3.91 7.23 4.15
C LYS A 32 -2.56 6.57 4.43
N ARG A 33 -2.51 5.26 4.67
CA ARG A 33 -1.26 4.51 4.88
C ARG A 33 -0.43 4.39 3.62
N VAL A 34 -1.05 4.04 2.49
CA VAL A 34 -0.38 4.02 1.19
C VAL A 34 0.24 5.39 0.89
N ASP A 35 -0.51 6.46 1.11
CA ASP A 35 -0.02 7.83 0.94
C ASP A 35 1.15 8.17 1.89
N ALA A 36 1.11 7.71 3.13
CA ALA A 36 2.17 7.95 4.11
C ALA A 36 3.46 7.23 3.72
N HIS A 37 3.40 5.94 3.42
CA HIS A 37 4.58 5.17 3.02
C HIS A 37 5.14 5.61 1.67
N LEU A 38 4.27 6.01 0.72
CA LEU A 38 4.74 6.60 -0.52
C LEU A 38 5.56 7.87 -0.27
N ARG A 39 5.09 8.76 0.61
CA ARG A 39 5.84 9.96 0.99
C ARG A 39 7.16 9.61 1.67
N GLU A 40 7.14 8.68 2.61
CA GLU A 40 8.32 8.23 3.35
C GLU A 40 9.40 7.68 2.40
N VAL A 41 9.04 6.71 1.55
CA VAL A 41 9.98 6.12 0.60
C VAL A 41 10.47 7.16 -0.40
N THR A 42 9.62 8.09 -0.83
CA THR A 42 10.02 9.20 -1.72
C THR A 42 11.05 10.12 -1.07
N ILE A 43 10.88 10.46 0.22
CA ILE A 43 11.86 11.26 0.98
C ILE A 43 13.18 10.48 1.12
N ASN A 44 13.11 9.20 1.47
CA ASN A 44 14.30 8.37 1.65
C ASN A 44 15.06 8.12 0.33
N LEU A 45 14.37 8.07 -0.81
CA LEU A 45 14.98 7.95 -2.14
C LEU A 45 15.53 9.27 -2.69
N LYS A 46 15.15 10.42 -2.10
CA LYS A 46 15.50 11.74 -2.64
C LYS A 46 17.01 11.93 -2.84
N PRO A 47 17.91 11.56 -1.91
CA PRO A 47 19.35 11.70 -2.12
C PRO A 47 19.86 10.92 -3.34
N PHE A 48 19.37 9.69 -3.54
CA PHE A 48 19.73 8.85 -4.69
C PHE A 48 19.16 9.41 -6.00
N GLN A 49 17.93 9.93 -5.96
CA GLN A 49 17.34 10.62 -7.10
C GLN A 49 18.15 11.87 -7.47
N ASP A 50 18.63 12.63 -6.48
CA ASP A 50 19.46 13.82 -6.72
C ASP A 50 20.83 13.44 -7.33
N ILE A 51 21.40 12.29 -6.96
CA ILE A 51 22.61 11.72 -7.60
C ILE A 51 22.29 11.29 -9.04
N ALA A 52 21.19 10.56 -9.25
CA ALA A 52 20.75 10.15 -10.57
C ALA A 52 20.48 11.35 -11.49
N ASN A 53 19.89 12.43 -10.97
CA ASN A 53 19.67 13.67 -11.70
C ASN A 53 20.98 14.31 -12.19
N LYS A 54 22.04 14.24 -11.38
CA LYS A 54 23.35 14.82 -11.70
C LYS A 54 24.17 13.96 -12.68
N HIS A 55 24.12 12.63 -12.54
CA HIS A 55 25.06 11.73 -13.21
C HIS A 55 24.41 10.71 -14.16
N HIS A 56 23.09 10.53 -14.09
CA HIS A 56 22.36 9.48 -14.80
C HIS A 56 21.07 10.01 -15.47
N ASN A 57 21.04 11.29 -15.85
CA ASN A 57 19.88 11.93 -16.49
C ASN A 57 18.55 11.75 -15.72
N GLY A 58 18.62 11.57 -14.40
CA GLY A 58 17.47 11.32 -13.54
C GLY A 58 16.98 9.87 -13.49
N SER A 59 17.65 8.92 -14.16
CA SER A 59 17.28 7.51 -14.11
C SER A 59 17.89 6.84 -12.87
N LEU A 60 17.01 6.46 -11.93
CA LEU A 60 17.39 5.60 -10.81
C LEU A 60 17.81 4.21 -11.30
N ASP A 61 17.18 3.67 -12.35
CA ASP A 61 17.59 2.38 -12.93
C ASP A 61 19.03 2.39 -13.44
N ALA A 62 19.45 3.48 -14.09
CA ALA A 62 20.84 3.62 -14.54
C ALA A 62 21.83 3.75 -13.37
N LEU A 63 21.42 4.41 -12.27
CA LEU A 63 22.21 4.49 -11.05
C LEU A 63 22.35 3.10 -10.39
N ILE A 64 21.26 2.33 -10.31
CA ILE A 64 21.23 0.97 -9.77
C ILE A 64 22.10 0.04 -10.62
N ALA A 65 21.94 0.07 -11.95
CA ALA A 65 22.72 -0.76 -12.86
C ALA A 65 24.23 -0.50 -12.73
N LEU A 66 24.64 0.74 -12.52
CA LEU A 66 26.05 1.09 -12.26
C LEU A 66 26.55 0.41 -10.96
N HIS A 67 25.80 0.51 -9.87
CA HIS A 67 26.15 -0.10 -8.58
C HIS A 67 26.21 -1.62 -8.67
N GLU A 68 25.27 -2.25 -9.37
CA GLU A 68 25.25 -3.71 -9.56
C GLU A 68 26.40 -4.21 -10.45
N SER A 69 26.83 -3.41 -11.43
CA SER A 69 27.97 -3.73 -12.31
C SER A 69 29.34 -3.52 -11.66
N SER A 70 29.37 -2.95 -10.44
CA SER A 70 30.62 -2.64 -9.74
C SER A 70 31.35 -3.90 -9.26
N LEU A 71 32.68 -3.88 -9.34
CA LEU A 71 33.55 -5.01 -8.95
C LEU A 71 33.57 -5.26 -7.44
N GLU A 72 33.33 -4.21 -6.66
CA GLU A 72 33.29 -4.25 -5.20
C GLU A 72 31.94 -4.73 -4.67
N SER A 73 31.95 -5.60 -3.66
CA SER A 73 30.74 -6.17 -3.08
C SER A 73 29.89 -5.15 -2.33
N SER A 74 30.52 -4.17 -1.66
CA SER A 74 29.84 -3.07 -0.96
C SER A 74 28.91 -2.29 -1.90
N TYR A 75 29.45 -1.85 -3.04
CA TYR A 75 28.68 -1.10 -4.05
C TYR A 75 27.52 -1.92 -4.63
N ARG A 76 27.69 -3.23 -4.84
CA ARG A 76 26.59 -4.10 -5.28
C ARG A 76 25.49 -4.22 -4.23
N GLU A 77 25.84 -4.32 -2.95
CA GLU A 77 24.84 -4.37 -1.87
C GLU A 77 24.09 -3.03 -1.72
N GLU A 78 24.78 -1.90 -1.91
CA GLU A 78 24.12 -0.59 -1.97
C GLU A 78 23.13 -0.50 -3.14
N GLY A 79 23.53 -0.97 -4.33
CA GLY A 79 22.66 -1.04 -5.51
C GLY A 79 21.37 -1.84 -5.24
N LYS A 80 21.49 -3.02 -4.62
CA LYS A 80 20.33 -3.84 -4.24
C LYS A 80 19.42 -3.13 -3.22
N ALA A 81 20.00 -2.42 -2.25
CA ALA A 81 19.22 -1.67 -1.26
C ALA A 81 18.40 -0.55 -1.93
N ILE A 82 19.04 0.22 -2.83
CA ILE A 82 18.38 1.27 -3.62
C ILE A 82 17.29 0.66 -4.51
N ALA A 83 17.57 -0.47 -5.17
CA ALA A 83 16.61 -1.17 -6.02
C ALA A 83 15.36 -1.62 -5.24
N SER A 84 15.55 -2.17 -4.04
CA SER A 84 14.47 -2.56 -3.14
C SER A 84 13.60 -1.35 -2.73
N MET A 85 14.23 -0.24 -2.38
CA MET A 85 13.52 1.01 -2.06
C MET A 85 12.74 1.54 -3.28
N TYR A 86 13.34 1.52 -4.47
CA TYR A 86 12.70 1.99 -5.70
C TYR A 86 11.51 1.11 -6.11
N ALA A 87 11.66 -0.22 -6.05
CA ALA A 87 10.56 -1.16 -6.29
C ALA A 87 9.42 -0.96 -5.29
N ARG A 88 9.73 -0.72 -4.01
CA ARG A 88 8.74 -0.41 -2.98
C ARG A 88 7.98 0.88 -3.30
N LYS A 89 8.67 1.93 -3.77
CA LYS A 89 8.04 3.19 -4.23
C LYS A 89 7.05 2.93 -5.37
N LEU A 90 7.49 2.22 -6.41
CA LEU A 90 6.66 1.91 -7.59
C LEU A 90 5.39 1.14 -7.19
N ARG A 91 5.51 0.19 -6.25
CA ARG A 91 4.36 -0.55 -5.73
C ARG A 91 3.34 0.38 -5.03
N PHE A 92 3.81 1.30 -4.19
CA PHE A 92 2.90 2.27 -3.55
C PHE A 92 2.30 3.28 -4.52
N GLU A 93 3.01 3.65 -5.59
CA GLU A 93 2.45 4.48 -6.67
C GLU A 93 1.31 3.75 -7.39
N LEU A 94 1.48 2.45 -7.67
CA LEU A 94 0.43 1.60 -8.24
C LEU A 94 -0.77 1.47 -7.30
N ASP A 95 -0.54 1.19 -6.01
CA ASP A 95 -1.59 1.10 -4.99
C ASP A 95 -2.38 2.42 -4.92
N LYS A 96 -1.70 3.57 -4.95
CA LYS A 96 -2.34 4.89 -4.95
C LYS A 96 -3.18 5.14 -6.20
N LEU A 97 -2.68 4.77 -7.38
CA LEU A 97 -3.46 4.88 -8.63
C LEU A 97 -4.69 3.98 -8.61
N ALA A 98 -4.57 2.78 -8.06
CA ALA A 98 -5.68 1.86 -7.92
C ALA A 98 -6.75 2.39 -6.95
N ILE A 99 -6.35 3.00 -5.83
CA ILE A 99 -7.24 3.61 -4.83
C ILE A 99 -7.96 4.87 -5.36
N ASN A 100 -7.38 5.59 -6.32
CA ASN A 100 -8.09 6.69 -6.98
C ASN A 100 -9.13 6.19 -8.01
N GLY A 101 -9.18 4.89 -8.28
CA GLY A 101 -9.97 4.25 -9.32
C GLY A 101 -11.44 3.98 -8.96
N GLY A 102 -12.11 4.80 -8.15
CA GLY A 102 -13.53 4.62 -7.82
C GLY A 102 -13.81 3.50 -6.81
N TYR A 103 -14.77 3.75 -5.91
CA TYR A 103 -15.03 2.96 -4.70
C TYR A 103 -15.07 1.43 -4.90
N PHE A 104 -15.86 0.93 -5.86
CA PHE A 104 -16.02 -0.52 -6.08
C PHE A 104 -14.75 -1.19 -6.62
N ARG A 105 -13.95 -0.46 -7.41
CA ARG A 105 -12.69 -0.96 -7.93
C ARG A 105 -11.64 -1.06 -6.81
N ASN A 106 -11.66 -0.11 -5.87
CA ASN A 106 -10.78 -0.11 -4.70
C ASN A 106 -11.06 -1.29 -3.78
N VAL A 107 -12.35 -1.59 -3.51
CA VAL A 107 -12.75 -2.77 -2.72
C VAL A 107 -12.28 -4.05 -3.42
N LEU A 108 -12.52 -4.18 -4.73
CA LEU A 108 -12.09 -5.36 -5.49
C LEU A 108 -10.57 -5.50 -5.56
N HIS A 109 -9.83 -4.40 -5.74
CA HIS A 109 -8.38 -4.40 -5.76
C HIS A 109 -7.79 -4.76 -4.40
N LEU A 110 -8.34 -4.23 -3.31
CA LEU A 110 -7.93 -4.59 -1.96
C LEU A 110 -8.14 -6.08 -1.67
N ILE A 111 -9.29 -6.64 -2.06
CA ILE A 111 -9.62 -8.06 -1.84
C ILE A 111 -8.75 -8.98 -2.72
N ARG A 112 -8.43 -8.56 -3.96
CA ARG A 112 -7.76 -9.41 -4.95
C ARG A 112 -6.24 -9.27 -4.96
N ASP A 113 -5.74 -8.04 -4.90
CA ASP A 113 -4.36 -7.67 -5.18
C ASP A 113 -3.74 -6.82 -4.05
N GLY A 114 -4.45 -6.66 -2.93
CA GLY A 114 -4.00 -5.85 -1.80
C GLY A 114 -2.60 -6.29 -1.34
N ASN A 115 -1.70 -5.33 -1.21
CA ASN A 115 -0.32 -5.58 -0.79
C ASN A 115 -0.31 -6.28 0.58
N GLN A 116 0.08 -7.56 0.59
CA GLN A 116 -0.01 -8.43 1.75
C GLN A 116 0.81 -7.93 2.94
N GLU A 117 1.92 -7.24 2.70
CA GLU A 117 2.76 -6.61 3.73
C GLU A 117 1.98 -5.50 4.45
N LEU A 118 1.32 -4.62 3.71
CA LEU A 118 0.48 -3.56 4.25
C LEU A 118 -0.82 -4.08 4.85
N LEU A 119 -1.40 -5.15 4.29
CA LEU A 119 -2.57 -5.81 4.86
C LEU A 119 -2.21 -6.42 6.22
N GLN A 120 -1.05 -7.07 6.32
CA GLN A 120 -0.57 -7.66 7.55
C GLN A 120 -0.22 -6.58 8.58
N GLU A 121 0.48 -5.51 8.21
CA GLU A 121 0.70 -4.36 9.11
C GLU A 121 -0.60 -3.66 9.52
N THR A 122 -1.57 -3.55 8.59
CA THR A 122 -2.89 -2.97 8.89
C THR A 122 -3.69 -3.86 9.83
N MET A 123 -3.58 -5.19 9.72
CA MET A 123 -4.22 -6.15 10.63
C MET A 123 -3.50 -6.22 11.99
N ASP A 124 -2.17 -6.21 12.00
CA ASP A 124 -1.33 -6.29 13.20
C ASP A 124 -1.41 -5.00 14.04
N GLN A 125 -1.60 -3.85 13.38
CA GLN A 125 -1.84 -2.55 14.03
C GLN A 125 -3.31 -2.10 13.96
N TYR A 126 -4.24 -3.01 13.69
CA TYR A 126 -5.68 -2.71 13.73
C TYR A 126 -6.12 -2.58 15.19
N THR A 127 -5.96 -1.40 15.78
CA THR A 127 -6.58 -1.07 17.06
C THR A 127 -8.08 -0.85 16.82
N TYR A 128 -8.93 -1.75 17.32
CA TYR A 128 -10.37 -1.55 17.37
C TYR A 128 -10.66 -0.18 18.02
N SER A 129 -11.42 0.69 17.34
CA SER A 129 -11.80 2.02 17.87
C SER A 129 -12.76 1.98 19.07
N VAL A 130 -13.01 0.81 19.66
CA VAL A 130 -13.74 0.68 20.91
C VAL A 130 -12.73 0.25 21.98
N PRO A 131 -12.26 1.16 22.85
CA PRO A 131 -11.58 0.74 24.06
C PRO A 131 -12.59 -0.06 24.89
N LEU A 132 -12.36 -1.36 25.03
CA LEU A 132 -13.06 -2.18 26.02
C LEU A 132 -12.43 -1.88 27.39
N ASN A 133 -12.90 -0.80 28.00
CA ASN A 133 -12.72 -0.53 29.41
C ASN A 133 -14.02 -0.85 30.15
#